data_AF-A0A0B1SVB8-F1
#
_entry.id   AF-A0A0B1SVB8-F1
#
_cell.length_a   1.000
_cell.length_b   1.000
_cell.length_c   1.000
_cell.angle_alpha   90.00
_cell.angle_beta   90.00
_cell.angle_gamma   90.00
#
_symmetry.space_group_name_H-M   'P 1'
#
loop_
_entity.id
_entity.type
_entity.pdbx_description
1 polymer ?
#
loop_
_entity_poly.entity_id
_entity_poly.type
_entity_poly.pdbx_seq_one_letter_code
_entity_poly.pdbx_strand_id
1 'polypeptide(L)'
;TVPVELNGIKYLTDFFRKVITRSFSRPAVVAYVLECWKTLTKIYSSLRSRPVELQSVIYQYLVNAVKLLEFLIHRGYSEVRTLMNEFINKVLGSYLRKPGHMCELCPAWVQSREVLRIVCETPTCIDVLFGLWATVANLNAAFLKTVTADVASRDISFAAYAMDQMSDFMNRINQRMQQLQRKKSFGLLF
;
A
#
# COMPACT_ATOMS: atom_id res chain seq x y z
N THR A 1 35.17 -2.82 -0.29
CA THR A 1 34.05 -2.27 -1.08
C THR A 1 32.83 -2.19 -0.18
N VAL A 2 32.43 -0.98 0.19
CA VAL A 2 31.27 -0.77 1.08
C VAL A 2 30.00 -1.15 0.30
N PRO A 3 29.05 -1.92 0.86
CA PRO A 3 27.89 -2.39 0.12
C PRO A 3 26.99 -1.23 -0.29
N VAL A 4 26.54 -1.24 -1.55
CA VAL A 4 25.60 -0.29 -2.17
C VAL A 4 24.27 -0.19 -1.37
N GLU A 5 24.00 -1.13 -0.49
CA GLU A 5 22.77 -1.27 0.30
C GLU A 5 22.71 -0.36 1.54
N LEU A 6 23.85 -0.02 2.15
CA LEU A 6 23.91 0.93 3.29
C LEU A 6 23.73 2.40 2.85
N ASN A 7 23.86 2.68 1.55
CA ASN A 7 23.60 4.01 1.00
C ASN A 7 22.11 4.34 0.97
N GLY A 8 21.21 3.36 0.79
CA GLY A 8 19.77 3.59 0.67
C GLY A 8 19.14 4.27 1.89
N ILE A 9 19.57 3.89 3.10
CA ILE A 9 19.06 4.45 4.38
C ILE A 9 19.58 5.88 4.59
N LYS A 10 20.82 6.17 4.18
CA LYS A 10 21.40 7.52 4.24
C LYS A 10 20.71 8.46 3.24
N TYR A 11 20.44 7.99 2.02
CA TYR A 11 19.66 8.73 1.02
C TYR A 11 18.23 9.03 1.50
N LEU A 12 17.59 8.09 2.21
CA LEU A 12 16.25 8.29 2.78
C LEU A 12 16.23 9.34 3.88
N THR A 13 17.17 9.25 4.82
CA THR A 13 17.28 10.21 5.93
C THR A 13 17.63 11.61 5.43
N ASP A 14 18.53 11.70 4.45
CA ASP A 14 18.87 12.96 3.78
C ASP A 14 17.70 13.49 2.93
N PHE A 15 16.88 12.62 2.34
CA PHE A 15 15.67 13.02 1.62
C PHE A 15 14.59 13.57 2.56
N PHE A 16 14.30 12.90 3.68
CA PHE A 16 13.39 13.43 4.70
C PHE A 16 13.86 14.78 5.22
N ARG A 17 15.15 14.91 5.52
CA ARG A 17 15.75 16.19 5.91
C ARG A 17 15.49 17.26 4.83
N LYS A 18 15.77 16.95 3.56
CA LYS A 18 15.59 17.87 2.42
C LYS A 18 14.14 18.26 2.13
N VAL A 19 13.17 17.35 2.33
CA VAL A 19 11.73 17.63 2.17
C VAL A 19 11.20 18.51 3.29
N ILE A 20 11.66 18.28 4.53
CA ILE A 20 11.22 19.04 5.71
C ILE A 20 11.81 20.47 5.69
N THR A 21 13.03 20.66 5.17
CA THR A 21 13.74 21.96 5.21
C THR A 21 13.37 22.96 4.11
N ARG A 22 12.23 22.81 3.42
CA ARG A 22 11.81 23.68 2.27
C ARG A 22 12.83 23.79 1.12
N SER A 23 13.91 23.00 1.14
CA SER A 23 14.98 23.03 0.14
C SER A 23 14.65 22.28 -1.16
N PHE A 24 13.51 21.61 -1.21
CA PHE A 24 13.05 20.84 -2.36
C PHE A 24 11.84 21.53 -2.98
N SER A 25 11.92 21.85 -4.27
CA SER A 25 10.80 22.47 -4.98
C SER A 25 9.61 21.49 -5.04
N ARG A 26 8.37 22.01 -4.98
CA ARG A 26 7.15 21.20 -5.12
C ARG A 26 7.23 20.25 -6.33
N PRO A 27 7.62 20.70 -7.54
CA PRO A 27 7.74 19.80 -8.69
C PRO A 27 8.72 18.64 -8.46
N ALA A 28 9.87 18.89 -7.82
CA ALA A 28 10.88 17.87 -7.59
C ALA A 28 10.40 16.81 -6.58
N VAL A 29 9.72 17.22 -5.51
CA VAL A 29 9.17 16.26 -4.52
C VAL A 29 8.05 15.44 -5.13
N VAL A 30 7.14 16.07 -5.87
CA VAL A 30 6.03 15.39 -6.55
C VAL A 30 6.58 14.37 -7.54
N ALA A 31 7.53 14.76 -8.40
CA ALA A 31 8.14 13.86 -9.38
C ALA A 31 8.82 12.65 -8.71
N TYR A 32 9.57 12.88 -7.63
CA TYR A 32 10.21 11.80 -6.88
C TYR A 32 9.20 10.81 -6.31
N VAL A 33 8.17 11.32 -5.62
CA VAL A 33 7.14 10.47 -5.00
C VAL A 33 6.35 9.70 -6.05
N LEU A 34 5.98 10.33 -7.17
CA LEU A 34 5.32 9.66 -8.29
C LEU A 34 6.16 8.49 -8.81
N GLU A 35 7.45 8.70 -9.03
CA GLU A 35 8.34 7.64 -9.55
C GLU A 35 8.53 6.51 -8.54
N CYS A 36 8.65 6.81 -7.24
CA CYS A 36 8.73 5.80 -6.20
C CYS A 36 7.48 4.91 -6.15
N TRP A 37 6.29 5.50 -6.11
CA TRP A 37 5.03 4.75 -6.05
C TRP A 37 4.72 4.01 -7.34
N LYS A 38 5.09 4.58 -8.50
CA LYS A 38 5.03 3.88 -9.79
C LYS A 38 5.95 2.66 -9.83
N THR A 39 7.18 2.78 -9.33
CA THR A 39 8.14 1.68 -9.23
C THR A 39 7.63 0.59 -8.29
N LEU A 40 7.15 0.95 -7.10
CA LEU A 40 6.52 0.01 -6.17
C LEU A 40 5.34 -0.71 -6.84
N THR A 41 4.44 0.04 -7.47
CA THR A 41 3.28 -0.53 -8.17
C THR A 41 3.72 -1.54 -9.23
N LYS A 42 4.73 -1.21 -10.05
CA LYS A 42 5.26 -2.11 -11.08
C LYS A 42 5.85 -3.39 -10.46
N ILE A 43 6.67 -3.26 -9.42
CA ILE A 43 7.27 -4.40 -8.72
C ILE A 43 6.18 -5.33 -8.18
N TYR A 44 5.18 -4.76 -7.48
CA TYR A 44 4.17 -5.53 -6.77
C TYR A 44 3.05 -6.06 -7.65
N SER A 45 2.80 -5.44 -8.80
CA SER A 45 1.83 -5.92 -9.80
C SER A 45 2.41 -6.95 -10.77
N SER A 46 3.73 -7.20 -10.74
CA SER A 46 4.41 -8.15 -11.63
C SER A 46 4.19 -9.63 -11.28
N LEU A 47 3.65 -9.93 -10.08
CA LEU A 47 3.40 -11.29 -9.56
C LEU A 47 4.67 -12.17 -9.46
N ARG A 48 5.84 -11.53 -9.36
CA ARG A 48 7.12 -12.20 -9.16
C ARG A 48 7.55 -12.11 -7.71
N SER A 49 8.19 -13.17 -7.22
CA SER A 49 8.85 -13.15 -5.92
C SER A 49 10.09 -12.25 -5.97
N ARG A 50 10.46 -11.72 -4.81
CA ARG A 50 11.60 -10.83 -4.62
C ARG A 50 12.61 -11.53 -3.70
N PRO A 51 13.92 -11.24 -3.86
CA PRO A 51 14.91 -11.61 -2.86
C PRO A 51 14.50 -11.12 -1.47
N VAL A 52 14.80 -11.91 -0.44
CA VAL A 52 14.37 -11.64 0.95
C VAL A 52 14.99 -10.35 1.47
N GLU A 53 16.24 -10.08 1.09
CA GLU A 53 17.00 -8.89 1.43
C GLU A 53 16.31 -7.64 0.87
N LEU A 54 15.96 -7.68 -0.42
CA LEU A 54 15.22 -6.59 -1.07
C LEU A 54 13.85 -6.38 -0.41
N GLN A 55 13.15 -7.47 -0.08
CA GLN A 55 11.84 -7.39 0.56
C GLN A 55 11.91 -6.72 1.93
N SER A 56 12.92 -7.08 2.74
CA SER A 56 13.16 -6.48 4.06
C SER A 56 13.39 -4.98 3.98
N VAL A 57 14.22 -4.53 3.02
CA VAL A 57 14.45 -3.11 2.76
C VAL A 57 13.16 -2.40 2.36
N ILE A 58 12.34 -3.01 1.49
CA ILE A 58 11.07 -2.42 1.07
C ILE A 58 10.11 -2.27 2.26
N TYR A 59 10.00 -3.25 3.16
CA TYR A 59 9.14 -3.14 4.33
C TYR A 59 9.52 -1.95 5.23
N GLN A 60 10.81 -1.75 5.47
CA GLN A 60 11.30 -0.61 6.25
C GLN A 60 11.04 0.74 5.54
N TYR A 61 11.20 0.76 4.22
CA TYR A 61 10.95 1.96 3.41
C TYR A 61 9.46 2.34 3.37
N LEU A 62 8.56 1.37 3.29
CA LEU A 62 7.16 1.60 2.96
C LEU A 62 6.42 2.44 4.00
N VAL A 63 6.69 2.23 5.29
CA VAL A 63 6.12 3.04 6.38
C VAL A 63 6.48 4.52 6.19
N ASN A 64 7.74 4.79 5.85
CA ASN A 64 8.25 6.12 5.59
C ASN A 64 7.64 6.72 4.30
N ALA A 65 7.50 5.91 3.25
CA ALA A 65 6.85 6.33 2.01
C ALA A 65 5.38 6.75 2.21
N VAL A 66 4.62 6.01 3.02
CA VAL A 66 3.24 6.36 3.39
C VAL A 66 3.21 7.68 4.17
N LYS A 67 4.04 7.82 5.21
CA LYS A 67 4.10 9.05 6.02
C LYS A 67 4.47 10.28 5.20
N LEU A 68 5.45 10.14 4.30
CA LEU A 68 5.83 11.21 3.36
C LEU A 68 4.65 11.60 2.48
N LEU A 69 3.95 10.63 1.92
CA LEU A 69 2.82 10.89 1.04
C LEU A 69 1.68 11.60 1.77
N GLU A 70 1.33 11.14 2.98
CA GLU A 70 0.38 11.83 3.85
C GLU A 70 0.82 13.26 4.15
N PHE A 71 2.09 13.48 4.49
CA PHE A 71 2.61 14.82 4.73
C PHE A 71 2.38 15.73 3.52
N LEU A 72 2.65 15.25 2.30
CA LEU A 72 2.43 16.03 1.07
C LEU A 72 0.95 16.31 0.82
N ILE A 73 0.06 15.35 1.10
CA ILE A 73 -1.39 15.55 1.01
C ILE A 73 -1.83 16.67 1.97
N HIS A 74 -1.36 16.66 3.23
CA HIS A 74 -1.66 17.72 4.20
C HIS A 74 -1.10 19.09 3.77
N ARG A 75 -0.02 19.12 3.00
CA ARG A 75 0.55 20.35 2.42
C ARG A 75 -0.22 20.84 1.18
N GLY A 76 -1.27 20.15 0.75
CA GLY A 76 -2.11 20.52 -0.39
C GLY A 76 -1.59 20.05 -1.76
N TYR A 77 -0.77 19.00 -1.78
CA TYR A 77 -0.20 18.46 -3.02
C TYR A 77 -1.21 17.45 -3.60
N SER A 78 -2.17 17.94 -4.37
CA SER A 78 -3.28 17.13 -4.92
C SER A 78 -2.80 16.04 -5.89
N GLU A 79 -1.67 16.24 -6.54
CA GLU A 79 -1.07 15.34 -7.53
C GLU A 79 -0.73 13.95 -6.95
N VAL A 80 -0.52 13.88 -5.64
CA VAL A 80 -0.09 12.64 -4.97
C VAL A 80 -1.21 11.99 -4.15
N ARG A 81 -2.41 12.59 -4.12
CA ARG A 81 -3.50 12.21 -3.22
C ARG A 81 -4.02 10.79 -3.43
N THR A 82 -3.98 10.30 -4.67
CA THR A 82 -4.57 9.00 -5.06
C THR A 82 -3.55 7.86 -5.11
N LEU A 83 -2.26 8.12 -4.90
CA LEU A 83 -1.21 7.12 -5.15
C LEU A 83 -1.33 5.85 -4.31
N MET A 84 -1.74 5.95 -3.04
CA MET A 84 -2.00 4.75 -2.21
C MET A 84 -3.19 3.94 -2.72
N ASN A 85 -4.26 4.62 -3.15
CA ASN A 85 -5.45 3.97 -3.69
C ASN A 85 -5.11 3.27 -5.02
N GLU A 86 -4.37 3.95 -5.91
CA GLU A 86 -3.90 3.40 -7.17
C GLU A 86 -3.00 2.18 -6.97
N PHE A 87 -2.10 2.25 -5.98
CA PHE A 87 -1.24 1.14 -5.59
C PHE A 87 -2.05 -0.09 -5.17
N ILE A 88 -2.99 0.06 -4.22
CA ILE A 88 -3.87 -1.04 -3.77
C ILE A 88 -4.65 -1.59 -4.97
N ASN A 89 -5.33 -0.72 -5.72
CA ASN A 89 -6.14 -1.09 -6.86
C ASN A 89 -5.38 -1.90 -7.90
N LYS A 90 -4.16 -1.46 -8.23
CA LYS A 90 -3.34 -2.12 -9.24
C LYS A 90 -2.74 -3.43 -8.74
N VAL A 91 -2.20 -3.46 -7.52
CA VAL A 91 -1.53 -4.66 -7.00
C VAL A 91 -2.55 -5.74 -6.68
N LEU A 92 -3.55 -5.44 -5.84
CA LEU A 92 -4.58 -6.42 -5.47
C LEU A 92 -5.40 -6.85 -6.68
N GLY A 93 -5.77 -5.92 -7.56
CA GLY A 93 -6.48 -6.22 -8.80
C GLY A 93 -5.71 -7.14 -9.75
N SER A 94 -4.37 -7.11 -9.76
CA SER A 94 -3.56 -8.04 -10.56
C SER A 94 -3.61 -9.47 -10.01
N TYR A 95 -3.63 -9.65 -8.69
CA TYR A 95 -3.74 -10.97 -8.05
C TYR A 95 -5.15 -11.55 -8.18
N LEU A 96 -6.19 -10.73 -8.00
CA LEU A 96 -7.60 -11.16 -8.13
C LEU A 96 -7.93 -11.72 -9.52
N ARG A 97 -7.23 -11.27 -10.56
CA ARG A 97 -7.39 -11.77 -11.94
C ARG A 97 -6.60 -13.05 -12.24
N LYS A 98 -5.73 -13.50 -11.33
CA LYS A 98 -4.86 -14.67 -11.54
C LYS A 98 -4.87 -15.58 -10.30
N PRO A 99 -5.89 -16.46 -10.17
CA PRO A 99 -6.08 -17.33 -9.00
C PRO A 99 -4.83 -18.09 -8.58
N GLY A 100 -4.11 -18.67 -9.54
CA GLY A 100 -2.88 -19.44 -9.27
C GLY A 100 -1.72 -18.65 -8.66
N HIS A 101 -1.80 -17.31 -8.64
CA HIS A 101 -0.81 -16.46 -7.98
C HIS A 101 -1.24 -15.97 -6.60
N MET A 102 -2.50 -16.11 -6.19
CA MET A 102 -3.02 -15.57 -4.93
C MET A 102 -3.30 -16.72 -3.95
N CYS A 103 -2.24 -17.27 -3.36
CA CYS A 103 -2.31 -18.35 -2.39
C CYS A 103 -1.09 -18.35 -1.45
N GLU A 104 -1.20 -18.99 -0.29
CA GLU A 104 -0.12 -19.02 0.72
C GLU A 104 1.17 -19.71 0.23
N LEU A 105 1.06 -20.57 -0.79
CA LEU A 105 2.22 -21.22 -1.39
C LEU A 105 2.97 -20.32 -2.39
N CYS A 106 2.42 -19.17 -2.77
CA CYS A 106 3.05 -18.24 -3.69
C CYS A 106 3.83 -17.17 -2.91
N PRO A 107 5.19 -17.18 -2.93
CA PRO A 107 5.96 -16.20 -2.18
C PRO A 107 5.73 -14.76 -2.66
N ALA A 108 5.44 -14.59 -3.95
CA ALA A 108 5.11 -13.28 -4.52
C ALA A 108 3.87 -12.67 -3.85
N TRP A 109 2.83 -13.50 -3.64
CA TRP A 109 1.60 -13.08 -2.97
C TRP A 109 1.85 -12.78 -1.50
N VAL A 110 2.49 -13.69 -0.76
CA VAL A 110 2.79 -13.47 0.66
C VAL A 110 3.53 -12.14 0.86
N GLN A 111 4.56 -11.88 0.04
CA GLN A 111 5.29 -10.61 0.08
C GLN A 111 4.42 -9.41 -0.29
N SER A 112 3.59 -9.52 -1.33
CA SER A 112 2.69 -8.44 -1.76
C SER A 112 1.59 -8.15 -0.76
N ARG A 113 1.04 -9.17 -0.10
CA ARG A 113 0.05 -9.05 0.95
C ARG A 113 0.58 -8.23 2.11
N GLU A 114 1.77 -8.53 2.60
CA GLU A 114 2.34 -7.77 3.73
C GLU A 114 2.56 -6.29 3.37
N VAL A 115 2.97 -5.99 2.14
CA VAL A 115 3.05 -4.60 1.67
C VAL A 115 1.69 -3.92 1.60
N LEU A 116 0.66 -4.61 1.10
CA LEU A 116 -0.71 -4.09 1.12
C LEU A 116 -1.20 -3.84 2.56
N ARG A 117 -0.90 -4.74 3.50
CA ARG A 117 -1.22 -4.59 4.93
C ARG A 117 -0.59 -3.34 5.52
N ILE A 118 0.71 -3.13 5.28
CA ILE A 118 1.42 -1.93 5.75
C ILE A 118 0.77 -0.65 5.21
N VAL A 119 0.41 -0.61 3.92
CA VAL A 119 -0.29 0.55 3.33
C VAL A 119 -1.67 0.78 3.96
N CYS A 120 -2.37 -0.29 4.35
CA CYS A 120 -3.68 -0.23 4.99
C CYS A 120 -3.64 0.23 6.46
N GLU A 121 -2.55 -0.06 7.19
CA GLU A 121 -2.48 0.16 8.64
C GLU A 121 -1.58 1.33 9.07
N THR A 122 -0.71 1.81 8.18
CA THR A 122 0.20 2.92 8.48
C THR A 122 -0.47 4.31 8.53
N PRO A 123 -1.39 4.66 7.61
CA PRO A 123 -1.89 6.02 7.52
C PRO A 123 -2.47 6.56 8.84
N THR A 124 -2.34 7.86 9.02
CA THR A 124 -2.76 8.61 10.21
C THR A 124 -3.89 9.60 9.93
N CYS A 125 -4.14 9.89 8.65
CA CYS A 125 -5.23 10.71 8.18
C CYS A 125 -6.47 9.84 7.94
N ILE A 126 -7.59 10.21 8.59
CA ILE A 126 -8.86 9.49 8.44
C ILE A 126 -9.40 9.55 7.00
N ASP A 127 -9.26 10.69 6.30
CA ASP A 127 -9.71 10.81 4.91
C ASP A 127 -8.95 9.89 3.96
N VAL A 128 -7.64 9.72 4.19
CA VAL A 128 -6.82 8.75 3.47
C VAL A 128 -7.33 7.34 3.74
N LEU A 129 -7.58 6.98 5.00
CA LEU A 129 -8.09 5.67 5.38
C LEU A 129 -9.47 5.38 4.75
N PHE A 130 -10.38 6.35 4.71
CA PHE A 130 -11.65 6.20 3.99
C PHE A 130 -11.45 5.95 2.50
N GLY A 131 -10.51 6.65 1.86
CA GLY A 131 -10.15 6.42 0.46
C GLY A 131 -9.63 5.00 0.20
N LEU A 132 -8.77 4.48 1.07
CA LEU A 132 -8.27 3.11 0.99
C LEU A 132 -9.39 2.09 1.21
N TRP A 133 -10.24 2.33 2.21
CA TRP A 133 -11.37 1.44 2.52
C TRP A 133 -12.31 1.34 1.32
N ALA A 134 -12.71 2.49 0.75
CA ALA A 134 -13.56 2.54 -0.43
C ALA A 134 -12.92 1.84 -1.64
N THR A 135 -11.60 1.97 -1.80
CA THR A 135 -10.85 1.28 -2.87
C THR A 135 -10.95 -0.23 -2.74
N VAL A 136 -10.73 -0.79 -1.54
CA VAL A 136 -10.84 -2.23 -1.30
C VAL A 136 -12.28 -2.71 -1.44
N ALA A 137 -13.25 -1.95 -0.93
CA ALA A 137 -14.67 -2.27 -1.05
C ALA A 137 -15.12 -2.33 -2.51
N ASN A 138 -14.67 -1.38 -3.34
CA ASN A 138 -14.96 -1.35 -4.77
C ASN A 138 -14.33 -2.55 -5.51
N LEU A 139 -13.10 -2.93 -5.17
CA LEU A 139 -12.48 -4.15 -5.71
C LEU A 139 -13.27 -5.41 -5.34
N ASN A 140 -13.71 -5.51 -4.08
CA ASN A 140 -14.50 -6.64 -3.60
C ASN A 140 -15.84 -6.74 -4.35
N ALA A 141 -16.56 -5.63 -4.48
CA ALA A 141 -17.81 -5.58 -5.24
C ALA A 141 -17.61 -5.96 -6.71
N ALA A 142 -16.56 -5.45 -7.36
CA ALA A 142 -16.23 -5.78 -8.74
C ALA A 142 -15.88 -7.27 -8.91
N PHE A 143 -15.07 -7.82 -7.99
CA PHE A 143 -14.70 -9.23 -7.98
C PHE A 143 -15.91 -10.15 -7.81
N LEU A 144 -16.77 -9.86 -6.83
CA LEU A 144 -17.99 -10.63 -6.59
C LEU A 144 -18.90 -10.62 -7.81
N LYS A 145 -19.09 -9.45 -8.44
CA LYS A 145 -19.86 -9.35 -9.69
C LYS A 145 -19.32 -10.30 -10.76
N THR A 146 -18.01 -10.35 -10.95
CA THR A 146 -17.37 -11.27 -11.90
C THR A 146 -17.58 -12.73 -11.53
N VAL A 147 -17.34 -13.11 -10.27
CA VAL A 147 -17.47 -14.50 -9.80
C VAL A 147 -18.92 -15.00 -9.87
N THR A 148 -19.90 -14.12 -9.60
CA THR A 148 -21.32 -14.50 -9.68
C THR A 148 -21.86 -14.60 -11.10
N ALA A 149 -21.17 -14.03 -12.10
CA ALA A 149 -21.60 -14.07 -13.50
C ALA A 149 -21.23 -15.40 -14.19
N ASP A 150 -20.15 -16.06 -13.78
CA ASP A 150 -19.67 -17.31 -14.36
C ASP A 150 -19.78 -18.48 -13.37
N VAL A 151 -21.02 -18.92 -13.14
CA VAL A 151 -21.35 -19.91 -12.09
C VAL A 151 -20.80 -21.30 -12.39
N ALA A 152 -20.66 -21.66 -13.67
CA ALA A 152 -20.30 -23.02 -14.09
C ALA A 152 -18.81 -23.34 -13.91
N SER A 153 -17.93 -22.34 -14.00
CA SER A 153 -16.47 -22.51 -13.88
C SER A 153 -15.86 -21.91 -12.61
N ARG A 154 -16.71 -21.44 -11.67
CA ARG A 154 -16.24 -20.71 -10.49
C ARG A 154 -15.36 -21.59 -9.59
N ASP A 155 -14.16 -21.09 -9.30
CA ASP A 155 -13.32 -21.61 -8.24
C ASP A 155 -13.81 -21.04 -6.89
N ILE A 156 -14.65 -21.81 -6.19
CA ILE A 156 -15.24 -21.39 -4.90
C ILE A 156 -14.15 -21.22 -3.83
N SER A 157 -13.13 -22.07 -3.84
CA SER A 157 -12.03 -22.01 -2.87
C SER A 157 -11.23 -20.74 -3.05
N PHE A 158 -10.89 -20.40 -4.29
CA PHE A 158 -10.25 -19.11 -4.59
C PHE A 158 -11.16 -17.93 -4.25
N ALA A 159 -12.44 -17.98 -4.59
CA ALA A 159 -13.37 -16.89 -4.27
C ALA A 159 -13.47 -16.63 -2.77
N ALA A 160 -13.61 -17.67 -1.95
CA ALA A 160 -13.65 -17.57 -0.50
C ALA A 160 -12.33 -17.01 0.05
N TYR A 161 -11.18 -17.49 -0.45
CA TYR A 161 -9.88 -16.98 -0.04
C TYR A 161 -9.70 -15.50 -0.43
N ALA A 162 -10.02 -15.12 -1.66
CA ALA A 162 -9.93 -13.73 -2.12
C ALA A 162 -10.79 -12.78 -1.29
N MET A 163 -12.01 -13.19 -0.94
CA MET A 163 -12.90 -12.44 -0.05
C MET A 163 -12.33 -12.29 1.36
N ASP A 164 -11.75 -13.35 1.92
CA ASP A 164 -11.08 -13.30 3.22
C ASP A 164 -9.92 -12.30 3.21
N GLN A 165 -9.07 -12.34 2.18
CA GLN A 165 -7.95 -11.40 2.07
C GLN A 165 -8.41 -9.94 1.90
N MET A 166 -9.47 -9.68 1.14
CA MET A 166 -10.06 -8.34 1.05
C MET A 166 -10.65 -7.88 2.39
N SER A 167 -11.27 -8.79 3.13
CA SER A 167 -11.81 -8.53 4.46
C SER A 167 -10.71 -8.22 5.47
N ASP A 168 -9.57 -8.92 5.44
CA ASP A 168 -8.38 -8.61 6.25
C ASP A 168 -7.91 -7.16 6.02
N PHE A 169 -7.78 -6.73 4.76
CA PHE A 169 -7.39 -5.35 4.45
C PHE A 169 -8.41 -4.33 4.98
N MET A 170 -9.71 -4.53 4.74
CA MET A 170 -10.77 -3.64 5.25
C MET A 170 -10.77 -3.57 6.78
N ASN A 171 -10.58 -4.72 7.45
CA ASN A 171 -10.53 -4.80 8.91
C ASN A 171 -9.34 -4.04 9.48
N ARG A 172 -8.16 -4.14 8.86
CA ARG A 172 -6.97 -3.37 9.28
C ARG A 172 -7.19 -1.86 9.17
N ILE A 173 -7.78 -1.41 8.06
CA ILE A 173 -8.12 0.00 7.86
C ILE A 173 -9.11 0.47 8.96
N ASN A 174 -10.15 -0.32 9.23
CA ASN A 174 -11.13 -0.03 10.27
C ASN A 174 -10.50 0.03 11.67
N GLN A 175 -9.69 -0.96 12.03
CA GLN A 175 -8.97 -0.98 13.31
C GLN A 175 -8.07 0.25 13.45
N ARG A 176 -7.39 0.65 12.37
CA ARG A 176 -6.54 1.84 12.37
C ARG A 176 -7.35 3.12 12.60
N MET A 177 -8.49 3.29 11.91
CA MET A 177 -9.40 4.42 12.14
C MET A 177 -9.87 4.49 13.59
N GLN A 178 -10.28 3.36 14.17
CA GLN A 178 -10.70 3.27 15.57
C GLN A 178 -9.55 3.59 16.56
N GLN A 179 -8.32 3.16 16.26
CA GLN A 179 -7.15 3.51 17.07
C GLN A 179 -6.91 5.03 17.07
N LEU A 180 -6.97 5.66 15.90
CA LEU A 180 -6.78 7.11 15.76
C LEU A 180 -7.89 7.90 16.48
N GLN A 181 -9.14 7.48 16.32
CA GLN A 181 -10.28 8.09 17.02
C GLN A 181 -10.12 7.98 18.54
N ARG A 182 -9.80 6.78 19.06
CA ARG A 182 -9.56 6.58 20.50
C ARG A 182 -8.44 7.49 21.02
N LYS A 183 -7.31 7.56 20.32
CA LYS A 183 -6.20 8.45 20.71
C LYS A 183 -6.65 9.91 20.81
N LYS A 184 -7.44 10.38 19.84
CA LYS A 184 -8.01 11.73 19.86
C LYS A 184 -8.97 11.93 21.04
N SER A 185 -9.85 10.97 21.32
CA SER A 185 -10.81 11.03 22.43
C SER A 185 -10.15 11.04 23.80
N PHE A 186 -9.04 10.32 23.99
CA PHE A 186 -8.33 10.24 25.28
C PHE A 186 -7.26 11.30 25.48
N GLY A 187 -7.13 12.27 24.57
CA GLY A 187 -6.09 13.30 24.66
C GLY A 187 -4.67 12.74 24.63
N LEU A 188 -4.49 11.51 24.13
CA LEU A 188 -3.18 10.88 23.93
C LEU A 188 -2.55 11.49 22.68
N LEU A 189 -2.10 12.74 22.82
CA LEU A 189 -1.29 13.43 21.82
C LEU A 189 0.13 12.87 21.87
N PHE A 190 0.68 12.65 20.68
CA PHE A 190 2.05 12.21 20.45
C PHE A 190 3.06 13.20 21.02
#